data_AF-A0A2R3Q9B5-F1
#
_entry.id   AF-A0A2R3Q9B5-F1
#
_cell.length_a   1.000
_cell.length_b   1.000
_cell.length_c   1.000
_cell.angle_alpha   90.00
_cell.angle_beta   90.00
_cell.angle_gamma   90.00
#
_symmetry.space_group_name_H-M   'P 1'
#
loop_
_entity.id
_entity.type
_entity.pdbx_description
1 polymer ?
#
loop_
_entity_poly.entity_id
_entity_poly.type
_entity_poly.pdbx_seq_one_letter_code
_entity_poly.pdbx_strand_id
1 'polypeptide(L)' 'MAQLATSTAARRWAFWLALVGFVAWDHVHSDPVNLRLEPPMITAGSGTAASGGHCAMPK' A
#
# COMPACT_ATOMS: atom_id res chain seq x y z
N MET A 1 -27.27 -10.14 -26.80
CA MET A 1 -26.25 -9.27 -26.16
C MET A 1 -25.36 -10.18 -25.34
N ALA A 2 -24.06 -10.15 -25.66
CA ALA A 2 -23.10 -11.21 -25.40
C ALA A 2 -23.16 -11.70 -23.95
N GLN A 3 -23.22 -13.03 -23.81
CA GLN A 3 -22.84 -13.72 -22.59
C GLN A 3 -21.43 -13.23 -22.22
N LEU A 4 -21.34 -12.28 -21.28
CA LEU A 4 -20.16 -12.13 -20.44
C LEU A 4 -20.11 -13.37 -19.54
N ALA A 5 -19.88 -14.54 -20.16
CA ALA A 5 -19.32 -15.68 -19.50
C ALA A 5 -17.93 -15.21 -19.05
N THR A 6 -17.88 -14.55 -17.89
CA THR A 6 -16.65 -14.04 -17.29
C THR A 6 -15.79 -15.27 -16.99
N SER A 7 -14.98 -15.63 -17.97
CA SER A 7 -13.90 -16.59 -17.81
C SER A 7 -13.17 -16.22 -16.52
N THR A 8 -12.94 -17.20 -15.64
CA THR A 8 -12.16 -16.99 -14.42
C THR A 8 -10.81 -16.36 -14.75
N ALA A 9 -10.23 -16.69 -15.91
CA ALA A 9 -9.03 -16.06 -16.42
C ALA A 9 -9.23 -14.56 -16.72
N ALA A 10 -10.34 -14.18 -17.37
CA ALA A 10 -10.64 -12.78 -17.65
C ALA A 10 -10.82 -11.95 -16.37
N ARG A 11 -11.52 -12.47 -15.34
CA ARG A 11 -11.64 -11.80 -14.04
C ARG A 11 -10.31 -11.70 -13.30
N ARG A 12 -9.49 -12.75 -13.33
CA ARG A 12 -8.13 -12.73 -12.74
C ARG A 12 -7.28 -11.65 -13.40
N TRP A 13 -7.28 -11.59 -14.73
CA TRP A 13 -6.54 -10.56 -15.46
C TRP A 13 -7.07 -9.16 -15.18
N ALA A 14 -8.38 -8.95 -15.17
CA ALA A 14 -8.97 -7.67 -14.82
C ALA A 14 -8.55 -7.21 -13.41
N PHE A 15 -8.56 -8.11 -12.43
CA PHE A 15 -8.08 -7.83 -11.08
C PHE A 15 -6.60 -7.42 -11.06
N TRP A 16 -5.73 -8.22 -11.70
CA TRP A 16 -4.29 -7.94 -11.69
C TRP A 16 -3.92 -6.66 -12.42
N LEU A 17 -4.57 -6.37 -13.55
CA LEU A 17 -4.39 -5.12 -14.28
C LEU A 17 -4.81 -3.91 -13.44
N ALA A 18 -5.97 -4.00 -12.78
CA ALA A 18 -6.43 -2.94 -11.88
C ALA A 18 -5.49 -2.76 -10.68
N LEU A 19 -5.02 -3.85 -10.06
CA LEU A 19 -4.11 -3.79 -8.92
C LEU A 19 -2.77 -3.18 -9.29
N VAL A 20 -2.14 -3.63 -10.39
CA VAL A 20 -0.86 -3.09 -10.85
C VAL A 20 -1.01 -1.61 -11.23
N GLY A 21 -2.11 -1.24 -11.90
CA GLY A 21 -2.40 0.15 -12.22
C GLY A 21 -2.55 1.01 -10.98
N PHE A 22 -3.26 0.52 -9.96
CA PHE A 22 -3.41 1.21 -8.67
C PHE A 22 -2.08 1.40 -7.96
N VAL A 23 -1.26 0.35 -7.83
CA VAL A 23 0.06 0.42 -7.19
C VAL A 23 1.01 1.38 -7.93
N ALA A 24 1.02 1.34 -9.26
CA ALA A 24 1.84 2.25 -10.06
C ALA A 24 1.39 3.71 -9.90
N TRP A 25 0.07 3.96 -9.88
CA TRP A 25 -0.47 5.29 -9.65
C TRP A 25 -0.12 5.82 -8.26
N ASP A 26 -0.33 5.00 -7.22
CA ASP A 26 0.04 5.29 -5.83
C ASP A 26 1.53 5.62 -5.71
N HIS A 27 2.41 4.80 -6.31
CA HIS A 27 3.85 5.04 -6.22
C HIS A 27 4.31 6.35 -6.87
N VAL A 28 3.62 6.81 -7.91
CA VAL A 28 3.95 8.07 -8.61
C VAL A 28 3.37 9.29 -7.90
N HIS A 29 2.25 9.16 -7.20
CA HIS A 29 1.52 10.30 -6.62
C HIS A 29 1.67 10.44 -5.10
N SER A 30 2.01 9.36 -4.40
CA SER A 30 2.17 9.38 -2.95
C SER A 30 3.46 10.10 -2.57
N ASP A 31 3.35 11.00 -1.59
CA ASP A 31 4.51 11.70 -1.04
C ASP A 31 5.52 10.69 -0.46
N PRO A 32 6.83 10.98 -0.55
CA PRO A 32 7.85 10.16 0.10
C PRO A 32 7.58 10.05 1.60
N VAL A 33 7.78 8.85 2.15
CA VAL A 33 7.64 8.57 3.57
C VAL A 33 8.51 9.55 4.38
N ASN A 34 7.86 10.40 5.19
CA ASN A 34 8.53 11.40 5.99
C ASN A 34 8.80 10.88 7.40
N LEU A 35 9.94 10.21 7.58
CA LEU A 35 10.37 9.60 8.84
C LEU A 35 10.51 10.57 10.03
N ARG A 36 10.47 11.89 9.80
CA ARG A 36 10.59 12.92 10.84
C ARG A 36 9.27 13.51 11.29
N LEU A 37 8.20 13.30 10.52
CA LEU A 37 6.87 13.84 10.77
C LEU A 37 5.78 12.77 10.76
N GLU A 38 6.14 11.50 10.58
CA GLU A 38 5.18 10.41 10.73
C GLU A 38 4.55 10.47 12.13
N PRO A 39 3.21 10.59 12.23
CA PRO A 39 2.50 10.26 13.44
C PRO A 39 2.98 8.87 13.87
N PRO A 40 3.28 8.65 15.16
CA PRO A 40 3.84 7.40 15.63
C PRO A 40 3.01 6.27 15.04
N MET A 41 3.67 5.34 14.34
CA MET A 41 3.04 4.21 13.68
C MET A 41 1.93 3.70 14.60
N ILE A 42 0.68 3.98 14.25
CA ILE A 42 -0.45 3.55 15.07
C ILE A 42 -0.42 2.06 14.90
N THR A 43 0.23 1.38 15.85
CA THR A 43 0.37 -0.08 15.78
C THR A 43 -1.04 -0.62 15.65
N ALA A 44 -1.36 -1.18 14.49
CA ALA A 44 -2.70 -1.62 14.14
C ALA A 44 -3.05 -2.91 14.91
N GLY A 45 -2.99 -2.84 16.25
CA GLY A 45 -3.37 -3.93 17.16
C GLY A 45 -2.47 -4.16 18.37
N SER A 46 -1.35 -3.45 18.59
CA SER A 46 -0.42 -3.81 19.69
C SER A 46 -0.57 -2.99 20.98
N GLY A 47 -1.26 -1.84 20.93
CA GLY A 47 -1.44 -0.94 22.08
C GLY A 47 -0.13 -0.35 22.66
N THR A 48 1.01 -0.65 22.05
CA THR A 48 2.33 -0.25 22.54
C THR A 48 2.73 1.07 21.89
N ALA A 49 3.08 2.06 22.70
CA ALA A 49 3.59 3.33 22.18
C ALA A 49 4.88 3.08 21.40
N ALA A 50 5.00 3.67 20.21
CA ALA A 50 6.25 3.65 19.47
C ALA A 50 7.34 4.34 20.31
N SER A 51 8.25 3.56 20.89
CA SER A 51 9.46 4.08 21.54
C SER A 51 10.44 4.51 20.45
N GLY A 52 10.16 5.64 19.82
CA GLY A 52 11.03 6.23 18.82
C GLY A 52 12.32 6.76 19.46
N GLY A 53 13.47 6.52 18.83
CA GLY A 53 14.50 7.57 18.75
C GLY A 53 15.92 7.30 19.22
N HIS A 54 16.32 6.12 19.70
CA HIS A 54 17.72 5.92 20.14
C HIS A 54 18.65 5.28 19.09
N CYS A 55 18.11 4.54 18.10
CA CYS A 55 18.92 3.79 17.13
C CYS A 55 18.65 4.15 15.66
N ALA A 56 17.76 5.11 15.37
CA ALA A 56 17.29 5.41 14.01
C ALA A 56 18.04 6.59 13.35
N MET A 57 19.36 6.71 13.55
CA MET A 57 20.20 7.56 12.72
C MET A 57 20.89 6.67 11.67
N PRO A 58 20.47 6.70 10.39
CA PRO A 58 21.30 6.20 9.30
C PRO A 58 22.49 7.15 9.14
N LYS A 59 23.68 6.60 8.87
CA LYS A 59 24.81 7.39 8.35
C LYS A 59 24.53 7.83 6.92
#